data_AF-A0A554ITY3-F1
#
_entry.id   AF-A0A554ITY3-F1
#
_cell.length_a   1.000
_cell.length_b   1.000
_cell.length_c   1.000
_cell.angle_alpha   90.00
_cell.angle_beta   90.00
_cell.angle_gamma   90.00
#
_symmetry.space_group_name_H-M   'P 1'
#
loop_
_entity.id
_entity.type
_entity.pdbx_description
1 polymer ?
#
loop_
_entity_poly.entity_id
_entity_poly.type
_entity_poly.pdbx_seq_one_letter_code
_entity_poly.pdbx_strand_id
1 'polypeptide(L)'
;MYSQLSGMTGTALTSEEEFRRVYGLNSVAILTNKPSARADGNDLIFQTEQGKYQAIVRKVKELNEKGQPALIGTVSIENNEVLSAHLGRAGVKHEILNAKNHEREGEIIAQAGRKSAVTISTNMAGRGVDIKLGGNPATLEEYQKKKFQLLQSWLDWEDISSELNFMSFIIRKRADTTPNGI
;
A
#
# COMPACT_ATOMS: atom_id res chain seq x y z
N MET A 1 -4.76 35.96 4.70
CA MET A 1 -5.34 34.63 5.02
C MET A 1 -6.28 34.22 3.89
N TYR A 2 -6.44 32.91 3.66
CA TYR A 2 -7.37 32.38 2.67
C TYR A 2 -8.83 32.63 3.10
N SER A 3 -9.70 32.91 2.13
CA SER A 3 -11.15 33.09 2.37
C SER A 3 -11.88 31.77 2.59
N GLN A 4 -11.33 30.67 2.07
CA GLN A 4 -11.83 29.31 2.26
C GLN A 4 -10.64 28.39 2.52
N LEU A 5 -10.82 27.45 3.45
CA LEU A 5 -9.81 26.45 3.81
C LEU A 5 -10.46 25.06 3.82
N SER A 6 -9.80 24.10 3.18
CA SER A 6 -10.20 22.69 3.15
C SER A 6 -8.95 21.81 3.02
N GLY A 7 -9.08 20.51 3.30
CA GLY A 7 -7.97 19.57 3.25
C GLY A 7 -8.42 18.11 3.17
N MET A 8 -7.49 17.22 2.82
CA MET A 8 -7.71 15.78 2.72
C MET A 8 -6.57 15.01 3.38
N THR A 9 -6.91 14.00 4.18
CA THR A 9 -5.95 13.06 4.80
C THR A 9 -6.67 11.79 5.22
N GLY A 10 -5.94 10.67 5.31
CA GLY A 10 -6.49 9.39 5.78
C GLY A 10 -6.65 9.29 7.31
N THR A 11 -6.12 10.25 8.07
CA THR A 11 -6.02 10.17 9.54
C THR A 11 -6.60 11.39 10.26
N ALA A 12 -7.55 12.12 9.66
CA ALA A 12 -8.04 13.39 10.20
C ALA A 12 -8.75 13.24 11.56
N LEU A 13 -9.47 12.12 11.76
CA LEU A 13 -10.35 11.91 12.91
C LEU A 13 -9.63 11.96 14.26
N THR A 14 -8.37 11.53 14.32
CA THR A 14 -7.58 11.57 15.57
C THR A 14 -7.25 13.00 16.01
N SER A 15 -7.27 13.96 15.09
CA SER A 15 -6.92 15.36 15.32
C SER A 15 -8.11 16.29 15.11
N GLU A 16 -9.34 15.77 15.16
CA GLU A 16 -10.55 16.54 14.85
C GLU A 16 -10.73 17.76 15.77
N GLU A 17 -10.49 17.59 17.08
CA GLU A 17 -10.63 18.68 18.06
C GLU A 17 -9.69 19.85 17.74
N GLU A 18 -8.45 19.54 17.35
CA GLU A 18 -7.45 20.52 16.97
C GLU A 18 -7.84 21.23 15.67
N PHE A 19 -8.27 20.48 14.64
CA PHE A 19 -8.74 21.06 13.39
C PHE A 19 -9.92 22.01 13.58
N ARG A 20 -10.86 21.65 14.47
CA ARG A 20 -12.01 22.50 14.79
C ARG A 20 -11.62 23.73 15.58
N ARG A 21 -10.82 23.59 16.64
CA ARG A 21 -10.45 24.71 17.54
C ARG A 21 -9.54 25.72 16.87
N VAL A 22 -8.56 25.26 16.10
CA VAL A 22 -7.52 26.12 15.52
C VAL A 22 -7.94 26.66 14.16
N TYR A 23 -8.60 25.85 13.33
CA TYR A 23 -8.89 26.19 11.94
C TYR A 23 -10.39 26.29 11.61
N GLY A 24 -11.28 25.98 12.56
CA GLY A 24 -12.73 25.95 12.30
C GLY A 24 -13.15 24.84 11.32
N LEU A 25 -12.32 23.81 11.14
CA LEU A 25 -12.55 22.74 10.18
C LEU A 25 -13.21 21.54 10.86
N ASN A 26 -14.23 20.99 10.20
CA ASN A 26 -14.83 19.72 10.59
C ASN A 26 -14.16 18.58 9.84
N SER A 27 -13.92 17.45 10.52
CA SER A 27 -13.39 16.23 9.91
C SER A 27 -14.54 15.29 9.55
N VAL A 28 -14.58 14.84 8.30
CA VAL A 28 -15.62 13.91 7.83
C VAL A 28 -14.96 12.63 7.32
N ALA A 29 -15.38 11.49 7.88
CA ALA A 29 -14.91 10.18 7.43
C ALA A 29 -15.63 9.78 6.13
N ILE A 30 -14.89 9.62 5.05
CA ILE A 30 -15.41 9.10 3.79
C ILE A 30 -15.25 7.57 3.78
N LEU A 31 -16.30 6.86 3.36
CA LEU A 31 -16.26 5.40 3.24
C LEU A 31 -15.24 4.97 2.17
N THR A 32 -14.52 3.90 2.46
CA THR A 32 -13.57 3.28 1.53
C THR A 32 -14.30 2.64 0.36
N ASN A 33 -13.73 2.74 -0.85
CA ASN A 33 -14.27 2.09 -2.05
C ASN A 33 -14.40 0.55 -1.90
N LYS A 34 -13.50 -0.07 -1.12
CA LYS A 34 -13.54 -1.50 -0.78
C LYS A 34 -13.28 -1.67 0.72
N PRO A 35 -13.89 -2.66 1.38
CA PRO A 35 -13.55 -3.01 2.76
C PRO A 35 -12.06 -3.33 2.90
N SER A 36 -11.44 -2.88 3.99
CA SER A 36 -10.05 -3.20 4.28
C SER A 36 -9.92 -4.69 4.62
N ALA A 37 -9.00 -5.38 3.94
CA ALA A 37 -8.57 -6.74 4.28
C ALA A 37 -7.19 -6.77 4.96
N ARG A 38 -6.70 -5.61 5.42
CA ARG A 38 -5.39 -5.50 6.06
C ARG A 38 -5.44 -6.17 7.44
N ALA A 39 -4.52 -7.10 7.69
CA ALA A 39 -4.33 -7.70 9.00
C ALA A 39 -3.22 -6.95 9.74
N ASP A 40 -3.60 -6.17 10.74
CA ASP A 40 -2.67 -5.46 11.60
C ASP A 40 -2.19 -6.40 12.73
N GLY A 41 -0.88 -6.63 12.80
CA GLY A 41 -0.26 -7.48 13.81
C GLY A 41 0.02 -6.73 15.11
N ASN A 42 0.17 -7.49 16.21
CA ASN A 42 0.61 -6.92 17.49
C ASN A 42 2.09 -6.52 17.45
N ASP A 43 2.44 -5.53 18.27
CA ASP A 43 3.83 -5.10 18.44
C ASP A 43 4.70 -6.21 19.04
N LEU A 44 5.93 -6.31 18.53
CA LEU A 44 6.95 -7.21 19.06
C LEU A 44 8.04 -6.39 19.75
N ILE A 45 8.17 -6.55 21.06
CA ILE A 45 9.14 -5.83 21.89
C ILE A 45 10.34 -6.75 22.17
N PHE A 46 11.54 -6.22 21.95
CA PHE A 46 12.80 -6.95 22.14
C PHE A 46 13.66 -6.28 23.20
N GLN A 47 14.38 -7.07 23.99
CA GLN A 47 15.26 -6.58 25.05
C GLN A 47 16.47 -5.79 24.50
N THR A 48 16.99 -6.19 23.33
CA THR A 48 18.16 -5.57 22.72
C THR A 48 17.87 -5.17 21.28
N GLU A 49 18.54 -4.11 20.81
CA GLU A 49 18.44 -3.68 19.42
C GLU A 49 18.95 -4.74 18.46
N GLN A 50 20.03 -5.44 18.83
CA GLN A 50 20.55 -6.55 18.03
C GLN A 50 19.51 -7.67 17.88
N GLY A 51 18.79 -8.01 18.95
CA GLY A 51 17.70 -8.99 18.91
C GLY A 51 16.55 -8.52 18.00
N LYS A 52 16.18 -7.23 18.07
CA LYS A 52 15.21 -6.59 17.17
C LYS A 52 15.63 -6.73 15.71
N TYR A 53 16.87 -6.35 15.34
CA TYR A 53 17.34 -6.42 13.96
C TYR A 53 17.40 -7.87 13.44
N GLN A 54 17.87 -8.82 14.25
CA GLN A 54 17.88 -10.23 13.87
C GLN A 54 16.48 -10.77 13.61
N ALA A 55 15.50 -10.40 14.46
CA ALA A 55 14.11 -10.79 14.28
C ALA A 55 13.50 -10.20 13.00
N ILE A 56 13.76 -8.91 12.72
CA ILE A 56 13.33 -8.24 11.48
C ILE A 56 13.92 -8.96 10.26
N VAL A 57 15.24 -9.19 10.23
CA VAL A 57 15.94 -9.83 9.11
C VAL A 57 15.40 -11.23 8.86
N ARG A 58 15.21 -12.01 9.92
CA ARG A 58 14.61 -13.36 9.82
C ARG A 58 13.22 -13.30 9.21
N LYS A 59 12.39 -12.35 9.64
CA LYS A 59 11.03 -12.21 9.12
C LYS A 59 11.02 -11.75 7.66
N VAL A 60 11.84 -10.76 7.32
CA VAL A 60 11.95 -10.25 5.95
C VAL A 60 12.45 -11.34 5.01
N LYS A 61 13.43 -12.15 5.43
CA LYS A 61 13.91 -13.28 4.64
C LYS A 61 12.82 -14.32 4.39
N GLU A 62 12.05 -14.69 5.41
CA GLU A 62 10.90 -15.60 5.27
C GLU A 62 9.87 -15.07 4.25
N LEU A 63 9.54 -13.77 4.31
CA LEU A 63 8.61 -13.12 3.37
C LEU A 63 9.19 -13.06 1.95
N ASN A 64 10.47 -12.72 1.83
CA ASN A 64 11.18 -12.63 0.57
C ASN A 64 11.21 -13.98 -0.17
N GLU A 65 11.53 -15.06 0.55
CA GLU A 65 11.53 -16.44 0.03
C GLU A 65 10.13 -16.89 -0.41
N LYS A 66 9.07 -16.46 0.30
CA LYS A 66 7.67 -16.71 -0.07
C LYS A 66 7.20 -15.86 -1.26
N GLY A 67 7.96 -14.84 -1.67
CA GLY A 67 7.57 -13.92 -2.73
C GLY A 67 6.78 -12.70 -2.26
N GLN A 68 6.56 -12.52 -0.97
CA GLN A 68 5.78 -11.41 -0.44
C GLN A 68 6.64 -10.12 -0.36
N PRO A 69 6.16 -8.99 -0.91
CA PRO A 69 6.86 -7.72 -0.77
C PRO A 69 6.86 -7.23 0.70
N ALA A 70 7.92 -6.53 1.09
CA ALA A 70 8.08 -5.98 2.43
C ALA A 70 8.56 -4.51 2.38
N LEU A 71 7.87 -3.64 3.09
CA LEU A 71 8.29 -2.25 3.36
C LEU A 71 8.65 -2.14 4.84
N ILE A 72 9.88 -1.72 5.14
CA ILE A 72 10.35 -1.51 6.52
C ILE A 72 10.53 -0.01 6.76
N GLY A 73 9.77 0.54 7.70
CA GLY A 73 9.94 1.92 8.16
C GLY A 73 10.96 2.02 9.29
N THR A 74 11.89 2.97 9.19
CA THR A 74 12.76 3.35 10.31
C THR A 74 12.65 4.85 10.60
N VAL A 75 13.16 5.26 11.76
CA VAL A 75 13.08 6.66 12.22
C VAL A 75 14.24 7.55 11.73
N SER A 76 15.36 6.96 11.30
CA SER A 76 16.56 7.71 10.93
C SER A 76 17.36 7.03 9.81
N ILE A 77 18.18 7.81 9.11
CA ILE A 77 19.01 7.30 8.00
C ILE A 77 20.03 6.30 8.52
N GLU A 78 20.60 6.54 9.70
CA GLU A 78 21.57 5.64 10.34
C GLU A 78 20.94 4.26 10.61
N ASN A 79 19.69 4.23 11.03
CA ASN A 79 18.95 2.99 11.23
C ASN A 79 18.72 2.22 9.92
N ASN A 80 18.49 2.93 8.81
CA ASN A 80 18.42 2.30 7.49
C ASN A 80 19.74 1.63 7.12
N GLU A 81 20.87 2.32 7.31
CA GLU A 81 22.19 1.78 6.96
C GLU A 81 22.53 0.54 7.81
N VAL A 82 22.23 0.57 9.11
CA VAL A 82 22.41 -0.58 10.00
C VAL A 82 21.55 -1.77 9.53
N LEU A 83 20.26 -1.53 9.29
CA LEU A 83 19.34 -2.58 8.83
C LEU A 83 19.74 -3.12 7.45
N SER A 84 20.15 -2.25 6.54
CA SER A 84 20.68 -2.57 5.21
C SER A 84 21.86 -3.53 5.31
N ALA A 85 22.85 -3.21 6.16
CA ALA A 85 23.99 -4.08 6.39
C ALA A 85 23.58 -5.46 6.95
N HIS A 86 22.57 -5.51 7.82
CA HIS A 86 22.05 -6.79 8.32
C HIS A 86 21.34 -7.61 7.24
N LEU A 87 20.51 -6.98 6.41
CA LEU A 87 19.81 -7.63 5.29
C LEU A 87 20.78 -8.10 4.21
N GLY A 88 21.81 -7.29 3.90
CA GLY A 88 22.86 -7.63 2.95
C GLY A 88 23.66 -8.86 3.39
N ARG A 89 24.04 -8.96 4.67
CA ARG A 89 24.68 -10.17 5.23
C ARG A 89 23.78 -11.41 5.15
N ALA A 90 22.47 -11.24 5.20
CA ALA A 90 21.50 -12.33 5.07
C ALA A 90 21.19 -12.71 3.60
N GLY A 91 21.77 -12.01 2.62
CA GLY A 91 21.58 -12.23 1.19
C GLY A 91 20.29 -11.63 0.62
N VAL A 92 19.63 -10.73 1.35
CA VAL A 92 18.36 -10.12 0.94
C VAL A 92 18.63 -8.84 0.15
N LYS A 93 18.31 -8.85 -1.16
CA LYS A 93 18.34 -7.64 -1.99
C LYS A 93 17.25 -6.67 -1.54
N HIS A 94 17.59 -5.41 -1.39
CA HIS A 94 16.69 -4.38 -0.91
C HIS A 94 17.07 -3.00 -1.46
N GLU A 95 16.10 -2.09 -1.47
CA GLU A 95 16.26 -0.68 -1.83
C GLU A 95 16.10 0.21 -0.59
N ILE A 96 16.74 1.38 -0.59
CA ILE A 96 16.71 2.32 0.54
C ILE A 96 16.16 3.67 0.06
N LEU A 97 15.21 4.22 0.81
CA LEU A 97 14.64 5.57 0.61
C LEU A 97 15.03 6.47 1.78
N ASN A 98 15.80 7.51 1.50
CA ASN A 98 16.37 8.41 2.51
C ASN A 98 15.82 9.85 2.42
N ALA A 99 14.76 10.09 1.64
CA ALA A 99 14.17 11.41 1.39
C ALA A 99 15.14 12.43 0.77
N LYS A 100 16.13 11.97 -0.03
CA LYS A 100 17.12 12.85 -0.68
C LYS A 100 16.77 13.18 -2.13
N ASN A 101 16.12 12.27 -2.85
CA ASN A 101 15.74 12.47 -4.24
C ASN A 101 14.32 11.97 -4.47
N HIS A 102 13.35 12.88 -4.41
CA HIS A 102 11.93 12.54 -4.44
C HIS A 102 11.47 11.86 -5.73
N GLU A 103 12.01 12.23 -6.90
CA GLU A 103 11.62 11.65 -8.19
C GLU A 103 12.06 10.18 -8.29
N ARG A 104 13.35 9.92 -8.06
CA ARG A 104 13.90 8.57 -8.07
C ARG A 104 13.31 7.68 -6.97
N GLU A 105 13.09 8.24 -5.79
CA GLU A 105 12.46 7.50 -4.69
C GLU A 105 11.00 7.14 -5.01
N GLY A 106 10.30 8.01 -5.76
CA GLY A 106 8.96 7.74 -6.28
C GLY A 106 8.95 6.53 -7.22
N GLU A 107 9.93 6.41 -8.11
CA GLU A 107 10.06 5.24 -8.99
C GLU A 107 10.30 3.96 -8.20
N ILE A 108 11.19 3.99 -7.21
CA ILE A 108 11.51 2.84 -6.37
C ILE A 108 10.26 2.39 -5.59
N ILE A 109 9.54 3.33 -4.97
CA ILE A 109 8.39 2.99 -4.13
C ILE A 109 7.20 2.50 -4.97
N ALA A 110 7.02 3.01 -6.19
CA ALA A 110 6.04 2.49 -7.15
C ALA A 110 6.31 1.02 -7.55
N GLN A 111 7.56 0.55 -7.41
CA GLN A 111 7.96 -0.84 -7.66
C GLN A 111 8.03 -1.70 -6.40
N ALA A 112 7.84 -1.14 -5.20
CA ALA A 112 7.95 -1.87 -3.92
C ALA A 112 6.92 -3.00 -3.76
N GLY A 113 5.84 -3.00 -4.55
CA GLY A 113 4.84 -4.07 -4.55
C GLY A 113 5.20 -5.29 -5.40
N ARG A 114 6.37 -5.34 -6.07
CA ARG A 114 6.80 -6.50 -6.87
C ARG A 114 7.09 -7.72 -6.00
N LYS A 115 6.98 -8.92 -6.60
CA LYS A 115 7.28 -10.18 -5.92
C LYS A 115 8.70 -10.14 -5.32
N SER A 116 8.83 -10.52 -4.06
CA SER A 116 10.09 -10.50 -3.29
C SER A 116 10.76 -9.13 -3.16
N ALA A 117 10.09 -8.01 -3.47
CA ALA A 117 10.68 -6.69 -3.29
C ALA A 117 10.81 -6.36 -1.80
N VAL A 118 11.96 -5.82 -1.40
CA VAL A 118 12.21 -5.33 -0.04
C VAL A 118 12.64 -3.88 -0.14
N THR A 119 11.95 -3.00 0.58
CA THR A 119 12.25 -1.57 0.58
C THR A 119 12.34 -1.09 2.02
N ILE A 120 13.41 -0.35 2.32
CA ILE A 120 13.62 0.32 3.61
C ILE A 120 13.34 1.80 3.40
N SER A 121 12.52 2.41 4.26
CA SER A 121 12.16 3.82 4.17
C SER A 121 12.37 4.54 5.50
N THR A 122 12.99 5.71 5.44
CA THR A 122 13.09 6.61 6.61
C THR A 122 11.85 7.49 6.70
N ASN A 123 11.15 7.45 7.85
CA ASN A 123 10.01 8.32 8.16
C ASN A 123 8.94 8.33 7.04
N MET A 124 8.85 9.44 6.31
CA MET A 124 7.87 9.69 5.25
C MET A 124 8.47 9.60 3.84
N ALA A 125 9.65 8.99 3.65
CA ALA A 125 10.21 8.81 2.32
C ALA A 125 9.26 7.94 1.47
N GLY A 126 8.97 8.41 0.25
CA GLY A 126 7.96 7.80 -0.63
C GLY A 126 6.51 8.23 -0.35
N ARG A 127 6.26 9.22 0.52
CA ARG A 127 4.91 9.77 0.74
C ARG A 127 4.34 10.34 -0.57
N GLY A 128 3.07 10.02 -0.82
CA GLY A 128 2.34 10.51 -2.00
C GLY A 128 2.40 9.59 -3.22
N VAL A 129 3.07 8.44 -3.12
CA VAL A 129 3.13 7.43 -4.19
C VAL A 129 2.51 6.12 -3.70
N ASP A 130 1.53 5.61 -4.44
CA ASP A 130 0.84 4.37 -4.10
C ASP A 130 1.69 3.12 -4.43
N ILE A 131 1.76 2.19 -3.48
CA ILE A 131 2.41 0.89 -3.68
C ILE A 131 1.38 -0.10 -4.24
N LYS A 132 1.42 -0.34 -5.56
CA LYS A 132 0.56 -1.32 -6.23
C LYS A 132 1.19 -2.72 -6.17
N LEU A 133 0.43 -3.71 -5.70
CA LEU A 133 0.87 -5.11 -5.72
C LEU A 133 1.14 -5.58 -7.16
N GLY A 134 2.25 -6.29 -7.33
CA GLY A 134 2.78 -6.67 -8.64
C GLY A 134 3.55 -5.55 -9.37
N GLY A 135 3.82 -4.42 -8.71
CA GLY A 135 4.55 -3.27 -9.25
C GLY A 135 3.73 -2.42 -10.22
N ASN A 136 4.13 -1.16 -10.38
CA ASN A 136 3.60 -0.27 -11.41
C ASN A 136 4.15 -0.71 -12.79
N PRO A 137 3.30 -1.03 -13.79
CA PRO A 137 3.78 -1.39 -15.12
C PRO A 137 4.63 -0.27 -15.71
N ALA A 138 5.76 -0.62 -16.31
CA ALA A 138 6.73 0.35 -16.81
C ALA A 138 6.28 0.99 -18.14
N THR A 139 5.41 0.31 -18.89
CA THR A 139 4.91 0.77 -20.19
C THR A 139 3.41 0.61 -20.33
N LEU A 140 2.83 1.39 -21.27
CA LEU A 140 1.41 1.30 -21.61
C LEU A 140 1.02 -0.10 -22.09
N GLU A 141 1.93 -0.78 -22.81
CA GLU A 141 1.75 -2.16 -23.28
C GLU A 141 1.69 -3.17 -22.13
N GLU A 142 2.58 -3.07 -21.14
CA GLU A 142 2.51 -3.90 -19.94
C GLU A 142 1.22 -3.65 -19.15
N TYR A 143 0.79 -2.38 -19.06
CA TYR A 143 -0.48 -2.03 -18.45
C TYR A 143 -1.67 -2.63 -19.20
N GLN A 144 -1.72 -2.49 -20.52
CA GLN A 144 -2.75 -3.05 -21.40
C GLN A 144 -2.79 -4.58 -21.27
N LYS A 145 -1.63 -5.24 -21.30
CA LYS A 145 -1.51 -6.70 -21.15
C LYS A 145 -2.00 -7.18 -19.79
N LYS A 146 -1.62 -6.50 -18.71
CA LYS A 146 -2.06 -6.83 -17.34
C LYS A 146 -3.55 -6.56 -17.16
N LYS A 147 -4.07 -5.46 -17.72
CA LYS A 147 -5.51 -5.14 -17.76
C LYS A 147 -6.29 -6.19 -18.56
N PHE A 148 -5.76 -6.62 -19.70
CA PHE A 148 -6.37 -7.64 -20.54
C PHE A 148 -6.36 -9.01 -19.86
N GLN A 149 -5.24 -9.42 -19.24
CA GLN A 149 -5.17 -10.65 -18.43
C GLN A 149 -6.12 -10.62 -17.24
N LEU A 150 -6.24 -9.48 -16.56
CA LEU A 150 -7.24 -9.30 -15.51
C LEU A 150 -8.65 -9.43 -16.09
N LEU A 151 -8.97 -8.77 -17.20
CA LEU A 151 -10.27 -8.90 -17.85
C LEU A 151 -10.60 -10.34 -18.23
N GLN A 152 -9.64 -11.06 -18.82
CA GLN A 152 -9.80 -12.47 -19.20
C GLN A 152 -10.01 -13.36 -17.97
N SER A 153 -9.22 -13.18 -16.92
CA SER A 153 -9.42 -13.91 -15.65
C SER A 153 -10.77 -13.60 -15.02
N TRP A 154 -11.34 -12.41 -15.21
CA TRP A 154 -12.68 -12.06 -14.72
C TRP A 154 -13.78 -12.68 -15.58
N LEU A 155 -13.63 -12.69 -16.91
CA LEU A 155 -14.53 -13.35 -17.86
C LEU A 155 -14.57 -14.87 -17.60
N ASP A 156 -13.41 -15.50 -17.42
CA ASP A 156 -13.31 -16.92 -17.08
C ASP A 156 -14.01 -17.22 -15.73
N TRP A 157 -13.96 -16.29 -14.77
CA TRP A 157 -14.64 -16.43 -13.48
C TRP A 157 -16.16 -16.30 -13.62
N GLU A 158 -16.65 -15.43 -14.52
CA GLU A 158 -18.07 -15.33 -14.87
C GLU A 158 -18.58 -16.60 -15.53
N ASP A 159 -17.83 -17.17 -16.49
CA ASP A 159 -18.17 -18.44 -17.14
C ASP A 159 -18.23 -19.60 -16.14
N ILE A 160 -17.24 -19.73 -15.25
CA ILE A 160 -17.25 -20.73 -14.16
C ILE A 160 -18.42 -20.51 -13.19
N SER A 161 -18.77 -19.25 -12.90
CA SER A 161 -19.91 -18.93 -12.03
C SER A 161 -21.26 -19.18 -12.69
N SER A 162 -21.33 -19.15 -14.02
CA SER A 162 -22.52 -19.46 -14.81
C SER A 162 -22.81 -20.98 -14.83
N GLU A 163 -21.75 -21.81 -14.78
CA GLU A 163 -21.87 -23.27 -14.65
C GLU A 163 -22.20 -23.70 -13.21
N LEU A 164 -21.70 -22.98 -12.19
CA LEU A 164 -22.03 -23.18 -10.78
C LEU A 164 -23.22 -22.32 -10.37
N ASN A 165 -24.39 -22.73 -10.84
CA ASN A 165 -25.67 -22.09 -10.57
C ASN A 165 -26.01 -22.13 -9.06
N PHE A 166 -25.58 -21.14 -8.26
CA PHE A 166 -26.13 -20.96 -6.91
C PHE A 166 -26.26 -19.54 -6.37
N MET A 167 -25.74 -18.45 -6.94
CA MET A 167 -25.92 -17.11 -6.33
C MET A 167 -25.93 -15.94 -7.35
N SER A 168 -26.66 -16.05 -8.46
CA SER A 168 -26.76 -14.98 -9.47
C SER A 168 -27.73 -13.82 -9.10
N PHE A 169 -28.29 -13.79 -7.89
CA PHE A 169 -29.35 -12.82 -7.56
C PHE A 169 -28.87 -11.42 -7.13
N ILE A 170 -27.59 -11.21 -6.80
CA ILE A 170 -27.15 -9.97 -6.15
C ILE A 170 -26.68 -8.86 -7.12
N ILE A 171 -26.23 -9.18 -8.33
CA ILE A 171 -25.58 -8.16 -9.20
C ILE A 171 -26.56 -7.45 -10.15
N ARG A 172 -27.71 -8.07 -10.49
CA ARG A 172 -28.63 -7.49 -11.48
C ARG A 172 -29.32 -6.20 -11.03
N LYS A 173 -29.35 -5.89 -9.73
CA LYS A 173 -30.06 -4.71 -9.22
C LYS A 173 -29.32 -3.37 -9.33
N ARG A 174 -28.07 -3.34 -9.82
CA ARG A 174 -27.28 -2.09 -9.95
C ARG A 174 -27.28 -1.46 -11.33
N ALA A 175 -27.84 -2.10 -12.35
CA ALA A 175 -27.82 -1.59 -13.73
C ALA A 175 -29.06 -0.76 -14.12
N ASP A 176 -30.18 -0.87 -13.39
CA ASP A 176 -31.48 -0.37 -13.84
C ASP A 176 -31.95 0.95 -13.18
N THR A 177 -31.05 1.84 -12.79
CA THR A 177 -31.45 3.19 -12.35
C THR A 177 -30.76 4.28 -13.13
N THR A 178 -31.12 4.42 -14.40
CA THR A 178 -31.15 5.71 -15.09
C THR A 178 -32.57 6.29 -14.94
N PRO A 179 -32.75 7.50 -14.39
CA PRO A 179 -34.02 8.20 -14.52
C PRO A 179 -34.01 8.91 -15.89
N ASN A 180 -34.70 8.32 -16.88
CA ASN A 180 -35.23 9.08 -18.00
C ASN A 180 -36.49 9.81 -17.55
N GLY A 181 -36.66 11.03 -18.06
CA GLY A 181 -37.47 12.09 -17.48
C GLY A 181 -38.99 11.89 -17.43
N ILE A 182 -39.59 12.66 -16.52
CA ILE A 182 -40.66 13.63 -16.82
C ILE A 182 -40.22 14.96 -16.21
#